data_AF-A0A4P9VIJ6-F1
#
_entry.id   AF-A0A4P9VIJ6-F1
#
_cell.length_a   1.000
_cell.length_b   1.000
_cell.length_c   1.000
_cell.angle_alpha   90.00
_cell.angle_beta   90.00
_cell.angle_gamma   90.00
#
_symmetry.space_group_name_H-M   'P 1'
#
loop_
_entity.id
_entity.type
_entity.pdbx_description
1 polymer ?
#
loop_
_entity_poly.entity_id
_entity_poly.type
_entity_poly.pdbx_seq_one_letter_code
_entity_poly.pdbx_strand_id
1 'polypeptide(L)'
;MENKFYSIFTNIGKAKLANSAALGQKLNISTIKIGDGGDDNGAETAPKEGDKDIVRERWEGSINGLHKHPKNDKWLVTETVIPDEIGNFYITEFGLYDEEGDLIVIGKYPKTYKPTLDEGSGTSSYIKVILEIANTEVVQLKVDPAVVLASREYVDQQLGIHKQTMNPHPQYALQIEHLSNLPFYPEIINKDHRPGQSHIKIQQNQYNRMISN
;
A
#
# COMPACT_ATOMS: atom_id res chain seq x y z
N MET A 1 -10.30 -32.00 -3.39
CA MET A 1 -9.56 -31.54 -2.21
C MET A 1 -10.16 -30.20 -1.83
N GLU A 2 -10.81 -30.10 -0.66
CA GLU A 2 -11.16 -28.78 -0.12
C GLU A 2 -9.86 -28.06 0.24
N ASN A 3 -9.72 -26.80 -0.22
CA ASN A 3 -8.62 -25.96 0.24
C ASN A 3 -8.85 -25.64 1.72
N LYS A 4 -7.92 -26.09 2.56
CA LYS A 4 -7.99 -25.91 4.03
C LYS A 4 -8.10 -24.43 4.45
N PHE A 5 -7.57 -23.54 3.62
CA PHE A 5 -7.62 -22.09 3.78
C PHE A 5 -7.94 -21.46 2.42
N TYR A 6 -8.82 -20.48 2.41
CA TYR A 6 -9.37 -19.92 1.18
C TYR A 6 -9.93 -18.53 1.41
N SER A 7 -10.13 -17.81 0.31
CA SER A 7 -10.78 -16.50 0.27
C SER A 7 -11.89 -16.53 -0.78
N ILE A 8 -13.02 -15.90 -0.49
CA ILE A 8 -14.14 -15.78 -1.41
C ILE A 8 -14.61 -14.33 -1.49
N PHE A 9 -15.10 -13.94 -2.66
CA PHE A 9 -15.81 -12.67 -2.81
C PHE A 9 -17.21 -12.80 -2.21
N THR A 10 -17.61 -11.80 -1.42
CA THR A 10 -18.99 -11.68 -0.95
C THR A 10 -19.91 -11.30 -2.11
N ASN A 11 -21.22 -11.42 -1.91
CA ASN A 11 -22.23 -10.95 -2.86
C ASN A 11 -22.08 -9.45 -3.16
N ILE A 12 -21.73 -8.65 -2.13
CA ILE A 12 -21.46 -7.22 -2.27
C ILE A 12 -20.21 -7.00 -3.12
N GLY A 13 -19.12 -7.72 -2.80
CA GLY A 13 -17.87 -7.63 -3.55
C GLY A 13 -18.03 -8.02 -5.02
N LYS A 14 -18.75 -9.10 -5.33
CA LYS A 14 -19.07 -9.51 -6.70
C LYS A 14 -19.86 -8.44 -7.46
N ALA A 15 -20.86 -7.84 -6.81
CA ALA A 15 -21.65 -6.76 -7.41
C ALA A 15 -20.80 -5.52 -7.70
N LYS A 16 -19.96 -5.10 -6.76
CA LYS A 16 -19.04 -3.96 -6.94
C LYS A 16 -18.00 -4.23 -8.02
N LEU A 17 -17.46 -5.44 -8.10
CA LEU A 17 -16.56 -5.86 -9.18
C LEU A 17 -17.24 -5.83 -10.56
N ALA A 18 -18.48 -6.32 -10.66
CA ALA A 18 -19.23 -6.28 -11.91
C ALA A 18 -19.51 -4.83 -12.36
N ASN A 19 -19.90 -3.96 -11.41
CA ASN A 19 -20.11 -2.54 -11.69
C ASN A 19 -18.82 -1.83 -12.12
N SER A 20 -17.71 -2.13 -11.44
CA SER A 20 -16.39 -1.63 -11.76
C SER A 20 -15.99 -1.98 -13.20
N ALA A 21 -16.18 -3.25 -13.60
CA ALA A 21 -15.91 -3.71 -14.96
C ALA A 21 -16.82 -3.04 -16.01
N ALA A 22 -18.09 -2.80 -15.67
CA ALA A 22 -19.07 -2.20 -16.59
C ALA A 22 -18.86 -0.70 -16.79
N LEU A 23 -18.49 0.03 -15.73
CA LEU A 23 -18.34 1.49 -15.73
C LEU A 23 -16.91 1.95 -16.02
N GLY A 24 -15.93 1.04 -16.04
CA GLY A 24 -14.51 1.36 -16.19
C GLY A 24 -13.92 2.09 -14.98
N GLN A 25 -14.60 2.07 -13.83
CA GLN A 25 -14.12 2.63 -12.56
C GLN A 25 -13.49 1.52 -11.74
N LYS A 26 -12.30 1.70 -11.20
CA LYS A 26 -11.64 0.65 -10.41
C LYS A 26 -12.21 0.56 -9.00
N LEU A 27 -12.43 -0.65 -8.51
CA LEU A 27 -12.79 -0.92 -7.12
C LEU A 27 -11.58 -0.69 -6.21
N ASN A 28 -11.71 0.24 -5.27
CA ASN A 28 -10.66 0.56 -4.31
C ASN A 28 -10.81 -0.34 -3.08
N ILE A 29 -9.82 -1.18 -2.80
CA ILE A 29 -9.75 -1.90 -1.52
C ILE A 29 -8.75 -1.15 -0.64
N SER A 30 -9.18 -0.71 0.55
CA SER A 30 -8.37 0.15 1.42
C SER A 30 -8.02 -0.50 2.75
N THR A 31 -8.91 -1.34 3.27
CA THR A 31 -8.89 -1.77 4.66
C THR A 31 -8.91 -3.29 4.75
N ILE A 32 -8.18 -3.82 5.72
CA ILE A 32 -8.22 -5.22 6.10
C ILE A 32 -8.56 -5.32 7.58
N LYS A 33 -9.53 -6.18 7.89
CA LYS A 33 -9.84 -6.60 9.26
C LYS A 33 -9.35 -8.02 9.48
N ILE A 34 -8.85 -8.26 10.69
CA ILE A 34 -8.33 -9.53 11.14
C ILE A 34 -9.13 -9.97 12.37
N GLY A 35 -9.51 -11.24 12.40
CA GLY A 35 -10.35 -11.79 13.45
C GLY A 35 -9.88 -13.14 13.96
N ASP A 36 -10.49 -13.55 15.07
CA ASP A 36 -10.24 -14.81 15.76
C ASP A 36 -11.42 -15.80 15.66
N GLY A 37 -12.41 -15.50 14.82
CA GLY A 37 -13.56 -16.39 14.60
C GLY A 37 -14.56 -16.41 15.76
N GLY A 38 -14.44 -15.49 16.73
CA GLY A 38 -15.38 -15.37 17.85
C GLY A 38 -14.96 -16.07 19.15
N ASP A 39 -13.77 -16.67 19.21
CA ASP A 39 -13.22 -17.32 20.40
C ASP A 39 -11.79 -16.82 20.68
N ASP A 40 -11.46 -16.55 21.94
CA ASP A 40 -10.14 -16.00 22.31
C ASP A 40 -9.00 -17.00 22.04
N ASN A 41 -9.31 -18.29 21.97
CA ASN A 41 -8.38 -19.32 21.56
C ASN A 41 -8.31 -19.48 20.03
N GLY A 42 -9.06 -18.70 19.25
CA GLY A 42 -9.18 -18.82 17.80
C GLY A 42 -10.08 -19.97 17.39
N ALA A 43 -11.28 -19.62 16.90
CA ALA A 43 -12.24 -20.55 16.32
C ALA A 43 -12.06 -20.67 14.81
N GLU A 44 -12.36 -21.86 14.29
CA GLU A 44 -12.38 -22.11 12.86
C GLU A 44 -13.60 -21.44 12.22
N THR A 45 -13.37 -20.66 11.16
CA THR A 45 -14.44 -19.99 10.43
C THR A 45 -14.84 -20.76 9.18
N ALA A 46 -16.08 -20.52 8.76
CA ALA A 46 -16.64 -21.02 7.51
C ALA A 46 -17.22 -19.83 6.71
N PRO A 47 -16.37 -19.00 6.09
CA PRO A 47 -16.80 -17.85 5.31
C PRO A 47 -17.83 -18.21 4.23
N LYS A 48 -18.85 -17.36 4.07
CA LYS A 48 -19.94 -17.48 3.10
C LYS A 48 -20.05 -16.20 2.28
N GLU A 49 -20.56 -16.34 1.06
CA GLU A 49 -20.75 -15.20 0.16
C GLU A 49 -21.76 -14.17 0.70
N GLY A 50 -22.67 -14.58 1.57
CA GLY A 50 -23.66 -13.71 2.19
C GLY A 50 -23.14 -12.90 3.39
N ASP A 51 -21.91 -13.14 3.83
CA ASP A 51 -21.33 -12.44 4.98
C ASP A 51 -21.14 -10.95 4.65
N LYS A 52 -21.37 -10.11 5.65
CA LYS A 52 -21.25 -8.65 5.55
C LYS A 52 -20.14 -8.08 6.42
N ASP A 53 -19.65 -8.87 7.36
CA ASP A 53 -18.51 -8.56 8.21
C ASP A 53 -17.84 -9.89 8.65
N ILE A 54 -16.64 -9.81 9.20
CA ILE A 54 -15.98 -10.95 9.86
C ILE A 54 -16.71 -11.34 11.15
N VAL A 55 -16.48 -12.55 11.67
CA VAL A 55 -17.18 -13.04 12.86
C VAL A 55 -16.85 -12.20 14.09
N ARG A 56 -15.56 -11.93 14.33
CA ARG A 56 -15.13 -11.04 15.40
C ARG A 56 -13.83 -10.34 15.06
N GLU A 57 -13.90 -9.01 14.98
CA GLU A 57 -12.74 -8.16 14.76
C GLU A 57 -11.82 -8.12 15.99
N ARG A 58 -10.52 -8.32 15.75
CA ARG A 58 -9.45 -8.12 16.74
C ARG A 58 -8.51 -7.00 16.33
N TRP A 59 -8.41 -6.73 15.03
CA TRP A 59 -7.61 -5.66 14.49
C TRP A 59 -8.13 -5.20 13.14
N GLU A 60 -8.03 -3.90 12.90
CA GLU A 60 -8.27 -3.25 11.63
C GLU A 60 -7.02 -2.45 11.24
N GLY A 61 -6.67 -2.49 9.95
CA GLY A 61 -5.61 -1.66 9.43
C GLY A 61 -5.71 -1.44 7.92
N SER A 62 -4.87 -0.54 7.42
CA SER A 62 -4.76 -0.29 5.99
C SER A 62 -4.03 -1.43 5.28
N ILE A 63 -4.29 -1.55 3.98
CA ILE A 63 -3.54 -2.44 3.10
C ILE A 63 -2.25 -1.73 2.66
N ASN A 64 -1.11 -2.39 2.85
CA ASN A 64 0.21 -1.83 2.55
C ASN A 64 0.64 -2.15 1.11
N GLY A 65 0.11 -3.22 0.53
CA GLY A 65 0.41 -3.63 -0.83
C GLY A 65 -0.75 -4.35 -1.50
N LEU A 66 -1.02 -4.00 -2.75
CA LEU A 66 -1.94 -4.71 -3.63
C LEU A 66 -1.33 -4.76 -5.02
N HIS A 67 -1.01 -5.96 -5.48
CA HIS A 67 -0.30 -6.13 -6.75
C HIS A 67 -0.64 -7.48 -7.38
N LYS A 68 -0.43 -7.58 -8.70
CA LYS A 68 -0.60 -8.85 -9.41
C LYS A 68 0.51 -9.81 -9.02
N HIS A 69 0.16 -11.08 -8.84
CA HIS A 69 1.16 -12.11 -8.55
C HIS A 69 2.09 -12.30 -9.77
N PRO A 70 3.41 -12.39 -9.59
CA PRO A 70 4.36 -12.45 -10.71
C PRO A 70 4.23 -13.70 -11.59
N LYS A 71 3.63 -14.77 -11.06
CA LYS A 71 3.43 -16.05 -11.78
C LYS A 71 2.02 -16.23 -12.36
N ASN A 72 1.05 -15.41 -11.96
CA ASN A 72 -0.34 -15.54 -12.37
C ASN A 72 -1.03 -14.17 -12.35
N ASP A 73 -1.39 -13.67 -13.51
CA ASP A 73 -2.01 -12.35 -13.71
C ASP A 73 -3.45 -12.26 -13.21
N LYS A 74 -4.09 -13.42 -12.94
CA LYS A 74 -5.40 -13.55 -12.28
C LYS A 74 -5.30 -13.58 -10.77
N TRP A 75 -4.10 -13.65 -10.21
CA TRP A 75 -3.91 -13.58 -8.77
C TRP A 75 -3.58 -12.17 -8.33
N LEU A 76 -4.35 -11.68 -7.37
CA LEU A 76 -4.15 -10.42 -6.70
C LEU A 76 -3.62 -10.68 -5.30
N VAL A 77 -2.46 -10.13 -4.99
CA VAL A 77 -1.80 -10.26 -3.70
C VAL A 77 -2.13 -9.04 -2.87
N THR A 78 -2.66 -9.23 -1.67
CA THR A 78 -2.91 -8.18 -0.69
C THR A 78 -2.03 -8.40 0.52
N GLU A 79 -1.40 -7.35 1.02
CA GLU A 79 -0.40 -7.41 2.07
C GLU A 79 -0.67 -6.35 3.13
N THR A 80 -0.49 -6.73 4.39
CA THR A 80 -0.57 -5.81 5.53
C THR A 80 0.42 -6.21 6.61
N VAL A 81 0.70 -5.27 7.50
CA VAL A 81 1.59 -5.46 8.65
C VAL A 81 0.80 -5.13 9.91
N ILE A 82 0.68 -6.11 10.80
CA ILE A 82 0.19 -5.88 12.16
C ILE A 82 1.39 -5.42 13.00
N PRO A 83 1.35 -4.23 13.62
CA PRO A 83 2.41 -3.73 14.49
C PRO A 83 2.73 -4.68 15.65
N ASP A 84 3.92 -4.53 16.23
CA ASP A 84 4.35 -5.37 17.36
C ASP A 84 3.64 -5.03 18.67
N GLU A 85 3.14 -3.79 18.83
CA GLU A 85 2.35 -3.38 19.98
C GLU A 85 0.93 -4.00 20.00
N ILE A 86 0.48 -4.52 18.86
CA ILE A 86 -0.85 -5.10 18.70
C ILE A 86 -0.74 -6.63 18.61
N GLY A 87 -1.46 -7.33 19.47
CA GLY A 87 -1.44 -8.79 19.56
C GLY A 87 -2.26 -9.33 20.72
N ASN A 88 -1.82 -10.46 21.27
CA ASN A 88 -2.53 -11.23 22.30
C ASN A 88 -3.89 -11.75 21.78
N PHE A 89 -3.88 -12.29 20.55
CA PHE A 89 -5.02 -12.95 19.93
C PHE A 89 -4.58 -13.96 18.86
N TYR A 90 -5.48 -14.88 18.55
CA TYR A 90 -5.33 -15.76 17.39
C TYR A 90 -5.90 -15.11 16.14
N ILE A 91 -5.27 -15.37 15.01
CA ILE A 91 -5.74 -15.00 13.69
C ILE A 91 -6.33 -16.26 13.05
N THR A 92 -7.60 -16.23 12.70
CA THR A 92 -8.29 -17.35 12.00
C THR A 92 -9.15 -16.89 10.84
N GLU A 93 -9.40 -15.58 10.71
CA GLU A 93 -10.14 -14.98 9.60
C GLU A 93 -9.59 -13.62 9.21
N PHE A 94 -9.93 -13.20 8.00
CA PHE A 94 -9.70 -11.85 7.53
C PHE A 94 -10.85 -11.39 6.62
N GLY A 95 -11.06 -10.07 6.56
CA GLY A 95 -11.94 -9.41 5.62
C GLY A 95 -11.22 -8.26 4.91
N LEU A 96 -11.47 -8.09 3.62
CA LEU A 96 -11.01 -6.94 2.84
C LEU A 96 -12.19 -6.05 2.51
N TYR A 97 -12.02 -4.75 2.77
CA TYR A 97 -13.08 -3.75 2.69
C TYR A 97 -12.68 -2.63 1.74
N ASP A 98 -13.68 -2.06 1.07
CA ASP A 98 -13.48 -0.87 0.25
C ASP A 98 -13.55 0.44 1.05
N GLU A 99 -13.38 1.57 0.36
CA GLU A 99 -13.43 2.91 0.95
C GLU A 99 -14.82 3.27 1.56
N GLU A 100 -15.87 2.52 1.21
CA GLU A 100 -17.23 2.72 1.73
C GLU A 100 -17.50 1.84 2.97
N GLY A 101 -16.53 0.99 3.35
CA GLY A 101 -16.65 0.07 4.49
C GLY A 101 -17.39 -1.22 4.15
N ASP A 102 -17.62 -1.52 2.86
CA ASP A 102 -18.27 -2.76 2.44
C ASP A 102 -17.28 -3.92 2.38
N LEU A 103 -17.64 -5.05 2.96
CA LEU A 103 -16.86 -6.29 2.88
C LEU A 103 -16.87 -6.84 1.45
N ILE A 104 -15.71 -6.80 0.79
CA ILE A 104 -15.52 -7.27 -0.59
C ILE A 104 -15.10 -8.74 -0.61
N VAL A 105 -14.17 -9.11 0.26
CA VAL A 105 -13.62 -10.46 0.35
C VAL A 105 -13.59 -10.89 1.80
N ILE A 106 -14.00 -12.13 2.05
CA ILE A 106 -13.81 -12.79 3.34
C ILE A 106 -13.01 -14.07 3.15
N GLY A 107 -12.13 -14.36 4.11
CA GLY A 107 -11.26 -15.52 4.02
C GLY A 107 -11.01 -16.19 5.35
N LYS A 108 -10.79 -17.50 5.25
CA LYS A 108 -10.37 -18.38 6.33
C LYS A 108 -8.85 -18.41 6.36
N TYR A 109 -8.26 -18.06 7.50
CA TYR A 109 -6.82 -17.95 7.67
C TYR A 109 -6.26 -19.09 8.54
N PRO A 110 -5.02 -19.54 8.33
CA PRO A 110 -4.35 -20.46 9.23
C PRO A 110 -4.31 -19.92 10.66
N LYS A 111 -4.81 -20.71 11.62
CA LYS A 111 -4.77 -20.38 13.04
C LYS A 111 -3.35 -20.02 13.47
N THR A 112 -3.13 -18.74 13.73
CA THR A 112 -1.80 -18.17 14.01
C THR A 112 -1.89 -17.30 15.25
N TYR A 113 -1.06 -17.53 16.26
CA TYR A 113 -1.02 -16.67 17.43
C TYR A 113 -0.14 -15.44 17.17
N LYS A 114 -0.65 -14.24 17.44
CA LYS A 114 0.10 -12.99 17.41
C LYS A 114 0.51 -12.60 18.84
N PRO A 115 1.76 -12.80 19.26
CA PRO A 115 2.21 -12.35 20.57
C PRO A 115 2.44 -10.83 20.59
N THR A 116 2.49 -10.28 21.79
CA THR A 116 2.93 -8.91 22.10
C THR A 116 4.28 -8.91 22.81
N LEU A 117 4.94 -7.74 22.86
CA LEU A 117 6.21 -7.59 23.58
C LEU A 117 6.08 -7.91 25.08
N ASP A 118 4.93 -7.61 25.69
CA ASP A 118 4.64 -7.91 27.10
C ASP A 118 4.64 -9.41 27.40
N GLU A 119 4.41 -10.25 26.40
CA GLU A 119 4.51 -11.71 26.49
C GLU A 119 5.94 -12.22 26.24
N GLY A 120 6.92 -11.31 26.13
CA GLY A 120 8.33 -11.61 25.91
C GLY A 120 8.73 -11.81 24.45
N SER A 121 7.83 -11.54 23.50
CA SER A 121 8.08 -11.67 22.06
C SER A 121 7.31 -10.61 21.26
N GLY A 122 7.95 -9.46 21.01
CA GLY A 122 7.42 -8.41 20.13
C GLY A 122 7.95 -8.59 18.71
N THR A 123 7.11 -8.97 17.77
CA THR A 123 7.45 -8.96 16.34
C THR A 123 6.22 -8.55 15.54
N SER A 124 6.43 -7.69 14.54
CA SER A 124 5.38 -7.32 13.59
C SER A 124 5.01 -8.54 12.74
N SER A 125 3.72 -8.78 12.54
CA SER A 125 3.26 -9.90 11.71
C SER A 125 2.90 -9.43 10.32
N TYR A 126 3.51 -10.07 9.33
CA TYR A 126 3.21 -9.86 7.93
C TYR A 126 2.10 -10.79 7.47
N ILE A 127 0.97 -10.23 7.07
CA ILE A 127 -0.17 -10.99 6.55
C ILE A 127 -0.21 -10.80 5.04
N LYS A 128 -0.15 -11.91 4.31
CA LYS A 128 -0.20 -11.97 2.85
C LYS A 128 -1.35 -12.88 2.43
N VAL A 129 -2.30 -12.32 1.68
CA VAL A 129 -3.45 -13.07 1.15
C VAL A 129 -3.46 -12.98 -0.37
N ILE A 130 -3.77 -14.11 -1.02
CA ILE A 130 -3.80 -14.21 -2.48
C ILE A 130 -5.25 -14.51 -2.89
N LEU A 131 -5.76 -13.70 -3.79
CA LEU A 131 -7.13 -13.75 -4.29
C LEU A 131 -7.09 -14.11 -5.76
N GLU A 132 -8.00 -14.96 -6.23
CA GLU A 132 -8.17 -15.22 -7.64
C GLU A 132 -9.32 -14.38 -8.21
N ILE A 133 -9.03 -13.55 -9.21
CA ILE A 133 -9.99 -12.66 -9.87
C ILE A 133 -9.88 -12.79 -11.39
N ALA A 134 -11.02 -12.74 -12.08
CA ALA A 134 -11.08 -12.88 -13.54
C ALA A 134 -10.31 -11.79 -14.29
N ASN A 135 -10.32 -10.56 -13.77
CA ASN A 135 -9.57 -9.43 -14.30
C ASN A 135 -9.02 -8.60 -13.13
N THR A 136 -7.69 -8.54 -13.00
CA THR A 136 -7.03 -7.75 -11.94
C THR A 136 -7.04 -6.23 -12.21
N GLU A 137 -7.34 -5.78 -13.44
CA GLU A 137 -7.38 -4.35 -13.78
C GLU A 137 -8.55 -3.59 -13.17
N VAL A 138 -9.60 -4.31 -12.77
CA VAL A 138 -10.81 -3.70 -12.17
C VAL A 138 -10.63 -3.38 -10.70
N VAL A 139 -9.51 -3.76 -10.09
CA VAL A 139 -9.20 -3.49 -8.68
C VAL A 139 -7.95 -2.62 -8.60
N GLN A 140 -7.95 -1.67 -7.69
CA GLN A 140 -6.75 -0.91 -7.34
C GLN A 140 -6.65 -0.70 -5.83
N LEU A 141 -5.43 -0.45 -5.38
CA LEU A 141 -5.16 0.01 -4.01
C LEU A 141 -4.84 1.48 -4.06
N LYS A 142 -5.52 2.22 -3.20
CA LYS A 142 -5.17 3.59 -2.87
C LYS A 142 -4.45 3.56 -1.54
N VAL A 143 -3.12 3.50 -1.60
CA VAL A 143 -2.28 3.59 -0.41
C VAL A 143 -2.34 5.03 0.08
N ASP A 144 -2.73 5.25 1.34
CA ASP A 144 -2.42 6.50 2.03
C ASP A 144 -1.02 6.37 2.66
N PRO A 145 0.02 7.02 2.09
CA PRO A 145 1.39 6.89 2.58
C PRO A 145 1.59 7.48 3.98
N ALA A 146 0.62 8.22 4.55
CA ALA A 146 0.74 8.77 5.90
C ALA A 146 0.46 7.74 7.01
N VAL A 147 -0.14 6.59 6.68
CA VAL A 147 -0.72 5.67 7.67
C VAL A 147 -0.15 4.24 7.59
N VAL A 148 0.65 3.90 6.56
CA VAL A 148 1.14 2.53 6.36
C VAL A 148 2.62 2.32 6.71
N LEU A 149 2.92 1.21 7.36
CA LEU A 149 4.29 0.71 7.56
C LEU A 149 4.77 -0.02 6.31
N ALA A 150 5.69 0.55 5.55
CA ALA A 150 6.24 -0.10 4.37
C ALA A 150 7.11 -1.32 4.75
N SER A 151 6.86 -2.48 4.12
CA SER A 151 7.77 -3.62 4.26
C SER A 151 9.12 -3.30 3.61
N ARG A 152 10.21 -3.93 4.09
CA ARG A 152 11.54 -3.75 3.47
C ARG A 152 11.53 -4.11 1.98
N GLU A 153 10.85 -5.19 1.61
CA GLU A 153 10.71 -5.62 0.21
C GLU A 153 9.99 -4.57 -0.64
N TYR A 154 8.91 -3.97 -0.13
CA TYR A 154 8.23 -2.86 -0.80
C TYR A 154 9.17 -1.68 -1.00
N VAL A 155 9.92 -1.28 0.03
CA VAL A 155 10.89 -0.18 -0.06
C VAL A 155 11.98 -0.48 -1.08
N ASP A 156 12.56 -1.68 -1.05
CA ASP A 156 13.60 -2.10 -1.99
C ASP A 156 13.10 -2.11 -3.44
N GLN A 157 11.86 -2.56 -3.66
CA GLN A 157 11.21 -2.53 -4.98
C GLN A 157 10.97 -1.10 -5.49
N GLN A 158 10.39 -0.22 -4.67
CA GLN A 158 10.15 1.17 -5.04
C GLN A 158 11.46 1.92 -5.31
N LEU A 159 12.48 1.68 -4.49
CA LEU A 159 13.82 2.23 -4.70
C LEU A 159 14.46 1.72 -5.99
N GLY A 160 14.24 0.44 -6.33
CA GLY A 160 14.67 -0.14 -7.60
C GLY A 160 14.03 0.56 -8.80
N ILE A 161 12.71 0.77 -8.77
CA ILE A 161 11.97 1.50 -9.81
C ILE A 161 12.49 2.94 -9.92
N HIS A 162 12.64 3.64 -8.80
CA HIS A 162 13.13 5.01 -8.75
C HIS A 162 14.52 5.15 -9.39
N LYS A 163 15.45 4.23 -9.09
CA LYS A 163 16.81 4.21 -9.67
C LYS A 163 16.85 3.88 -11.16
N GLN A 164 15.91 3.08 -11.65
CA GLN A 164 15.83 2.71 -13.08
C GLN A 164 15.08 3.76 -13.91
N THR A 165 14.28 4.61 -13.27
CA THR A 165 13.54 5.66 -13.94
C THR A 165 14.52 6.71 -14.47
N MET A 166 14.43 7.03 -15.77
CA MET A 166 15.38 7.92 -16.45
C MET A 166 15.33 9.37 -15.94
N ASN A 167 14.15 9.83 -15.49
CA ASN A 167 13.98 11.11 -14.82
C ASN A 167 12.93 11.01 -13.70
N PRO A 168 13.30 10.51 -12.50
CA PRO A 168 12.36 10.33 -11.41
C PRO A 168 12.01 11.65 -10.71
N HIS A 169 12.71 12.74 -11.06
CA HIS A 169 12.48 14.07 -10.51
C HIS A 169 12.36 15.09 -11.66
N PRO A 170 11.27 15.06 -12.44
CA PRO A 170 11.09 15.90 -13.61
C PRO A 170 11.07 17.40 -13.30
N GLN A 171 10.86 17.78 -12.04
CA GLN A 171 10.97 19.16 -11.57
C GLN A 171 12.41 19.70 -11.59
N TYR A 172 13.43 18.83 -11.69
CA TYR A 172 14.83 19.24 -11.77
C TYR A 172 15.36 19.03 -13.19
N ALA A 173 16.14 20.01 -13.66
CA ALA A 173 16.82 19.90 -14.94
C ALA A 173 17.90 18.80 -14.89
N LEU A 174 17.92 17.93 -15.89
CA LEU A 174 18.89 16.82 -15.98
C LEU A 174 20.31 17.28 -16.30
N GLN A 175 20.47 18.43 -16.98
CA GLN A 175 21.74 19.03 -17.37
C GLN A 175 21.67 20.56 -17.39
N ILE A 176 22.83 21.21 -17.22
CA ILE A 176 22.99 22.68 -17.14
C ILE A 176 22.46 23.39 -18.40
N GLU A 177 22.57 22.77 -19.58
CA GLU A 177 22.11 23.33 -20.86
C GLU A 177 20.58 23.52 -20.94
N HIS A 178 19.82 22.88 -20.04
CA HIS A 178 18.36 23.03 -19.95
C HIS A 178 17.93 24.14 -18.98
N LEU A 179 18.86 24.78 -18.27
CA LEU A 179 18.57 25.89 -17.35
C LEU A 179 18.28 27.21 -18.08
N SER A 180 18.68 27.34 -19.35
CA SER A 180 18.48 28.57 -20.12
C SER A 180 17.02 28.82 -20.51
N ASN A 181 16.16 27.79 -20.44
CA ASN A 181 14.75 27.85 -20.82
C ASN A 181 13.79 27.78 -19.62
N LEU A 182 14.30 27.75 -18.39
CA LEU A 182 13.43 27.84 -17.21
C LEU A 182 13.01 29.29 -17.01
N PRO A 183 11.70 29.58 -16.80
CA PRO A 183 11.28 30.91 -16.41
C PRO A 183 12.04 31.33 -15.16
N PHE A 184 12.69 32.49 -15.22
CA PHE A 184 13.38 33.08 -14.10
C PHE A 184 12.32 33.45 -13.05
N TYR A 185 12.08 32.57 -12.08
CA TYR A 185 11.29 32.91 -10.91
C TYR A 185 12.22 33.66 -9.95
N PRO A 186 12.04 34.98 -9.74
CA PRO A 186 12.78 35.68 -8.70
C PRO A 186 12.34 35.08 -7.36
N GLU A 187 13.22 34.27 -6.75
CA GLU A 187 12.98 33.72 -5.42
C GLU A 187 12.72 34.86 -4.43
N ILE A 188 11.59 34.76 -3.72
CA ILE A 188 11.32 35.55 -2.53
C ILE A 188 12.41 35.20 -1.52
N ILE A 189 13.32 36.15 -1.28
CA ILE A 189 14.36 36.07 -0.27
C ILE A 189 13.68 36.11 1.11
N ASN A 190 13.27 34.95 1.63
CA ASN A 190 12.88 34.83 3.03
C ASN A 190 14.01 34.14 3.81
N LYS A 191 14.46 34.81 4.87
CA LYS A 191 15.81 34.66 5.43
C LYS A 191 16.02 33.46 6.36
N ASP A 192 15.02 32.60 6.59
CA ASP A 192 15.00 31.79 7.83
C ASP A 192 14.70 30.29 7.70
N HIS A 193 15.06 29.57 6.63
CA HIS A 193 15.08 28.09 6.69
C HIS A 193 16.20 27.44 5.87
N ARG A 194 17.05 26.65 6.53
CA ARG A 194 17.98 25.65 5.95
C ARG A 194 17.60 24.29 6.54
N PRO A 195 17.61 23.17 5.80
CA PRO A 195 18.87 22.50 5.43
C PRO A 195 18.89 21.84 4.03
N GLY A 196 20.02 21.97 3.32
CA GLY A 196 20.25 21.36 2.01
C GLY A 196 20.92 22.29 1.00
N GLN A 197 22.03 22.94 1.38
CA GLN A 197 22.72 23.89 0.52
C GLN A 197 23.43 23.20 -0.67
N SER A 198 22.75 23.06 -1.80
CA SER A 198 23.40 23.03 -3.11
C SER A 198 23.68 24.48 -3.53
N HIS A 199 24.80 25.03 -3.06
CA HIS A 199 25.31 26.30 -3.56
C HIS A 199 25.77 26.13 -5.01
N ILE A 200 24.88 26.33 -5.97
CA ILE A 200 25.30 26.66 -7.33
C ILE A 200 25.56 28.17 -7.36
N LYS A 201 26.73 28.59 -6.86
CA LYS A 201 27.25 29.94 -7.13
C LYS A 201 27.73 29.99 -8.58
N ILE A 202 26.83 30.26 -9.53
CA ILE A 202 27.25 30.66 -10.88
C ILE A 202 27.73 32.11 -10.78
N GLN A 203 29.04 32.30 -10.89
CA GLN A 203 29.67 33.61 -10.86
C GLN A 203 29.19 34.47 -12.04
N GLN A 204 28.24 35.38 -11.78
CA GLN A 204 27.80 36.41 -12.71
C GLN A 204 28.87 37.48 -13.05
N ASN A 205 30.11 37.33 -12.59
CA ASN A 205 31.18 38.33 -12.76
C ASN A 205 32.15 38.08 -13.92
N GLN A 206 31.92 37.07 -14.78
CA GLN A 206 32.78 36.80 -15.95
C GLN A 206 32.16 37.23 -17.30
N TYR A 207 30.85 37.52 -17.36
CA TYR A 207 30.21 37.96 -18.61
C TYR A 207 30.29 39.49 -18.82
N ASN A 208 30.26 40.29 -17.75
CA ASN A 208 30.34 41.76 -17.84
C ASN A 208 31.76 42.32 -18.05
N ARG A 209 32.79 41.48 -18.17
CA ARG A 209 34.17 41.92 -18.50
C ARG A 209 34.55 41.72 -19.97
N MET A 210 33.72 41.09 -20.80
CA MET A 210 33.99 40.93 -22.24
C MET A 210 33.21 41.91 -23.12
N ILE A 211 32.46 42.85 -22.54
CA ILE A 211 31.67 43.85 -23.28
C ILE A 211 32.02 45.31 -22.94
N SER A 212 33.10 45.55 -22.16
CA SER A 212 33.66 46.89 -21.98
C SER A 212 35.20 46.84 -22.09
N ASN A 213 35.65 46.82 -23.34
CA ASN A 213 36.85 47.48 -23.91
C ASN A 213 37.29 46.74 -25.17
#